data_AF-A0A8T5B2L4-F1
#
_entry.id   AF-A0A8T5B2L4-F1
#
_cell.length_a   1.000
_cell.length_b   1.000
_cell.length_c   1.000
_cell.angle_alpha   90.00
_cell.angle_beta   90.00
_cell.angle_gamma   90.00
#
_symmetry.space_group_name_H-M   'P 1'
#
loop_
_entity.id
_entity.type
_entity.pdbx_description
1 polymer ?
#
loop_
_entity_poly.entity_id
_entity_poly.type
_entity_poly.pdbx_seq_one_letter_code
_entity_poly.pdbx_strand_id
1 'polypeptide(L)'
;MLKAGVISELIVVALLSAMMGYYLWLVSKGRPLPKIRRIPAVEAIEEGIGRCAEMGRPMHYAPGDFGQISGEWGPAVVSALNIYKYTLKLAAKHEVPVYTSLPGVAEIIPLVQGIAREAYREEGKPELYKEENILYYGPSAYKIARCGTVLRNNVALNVQVGVFYTEIQSHAVARQIGAINIGGTTRWTAMYGQAITCDYVLICEEVLAAGTLVSGDPGMTASLAGEDVVKMFLIALGAIGIVLGLLGNPALNSLLRM
;
A
#
# COMPACT_ATOMS: atom_id res chain seq x y z
N MET A 1 -32.97 19.06 21.21
CA MET A 1 -33.17 17.74 21.84
C MET A 1 -32.54 16.70 20.91
N LEU A 2 -31.44 16.06 21.33
CA LEU A 2 -30.82 14.98 20.55
C LEU A 2 -31.76 13.76 20.59
N LYS A 3 -32.02 13.14 19.44
CA LYS A 3 -32.88 11.94 19.35
C LYS A 3 -32.22 10.78 20.10
N ALA A 4 -33.01 9.89 20.70
CA ALA A 4 -32.51 8.61 21.21
C ALA A 4 -31.78 7.85 20.07
N GLY A 5 -30.64 7.22 20.38
CA GLY A 5 -29.68 6.66 19.40
C GLY A 5 -28.51 7.59 19.05
N VAL A 6 -28.72 8.91 18.99
CA VAL A 6 -27.65 9.86 18.60
C VAL A 6 -26.58 10.03 19.68
N ILE A 7 -26.96 9.84 20.95
CA ILE A 7 -26.02 9.99 22.08
C ILE A 7 -25.02 8.83 22.13
N SER A 8 -25.48 7.59 21.92
CA SER A 8 -24.60 6.41 21.88
C SER A 8 -23.66 6.48 20.68
N GLU A 9 -24.17 6.84 19.50
CA GLU A 9 -23.35 7.08 18.30
C GLU A 9 -22.29 8.15 18.54
N LEU A 10 -22.67 9.28 19.15
CA LEU A 10 -21.75 10.36 19.47
C LEU A 10 -20.67 9.93 20.47
N ILE A 11 -21.02 9.13 21.49
CA ILE A 11 -20.07 8.59 22.46
C ILE A 11 -19.06 7.68 21.76
N VAL A 12 -19.53 6.77 20.88
CA VAL A 12 -18.65 5.88 20.13
C VAL A 12 -17.72 6.69 19.23
N VAL A 13 -18.24 7.62 18.44
CA VAL A 13 -17.42 8.47 17.56
C VAL A 13 -16.41 9.30 18.36
N ALA A 14 -16.81 9.87 19.50
CA ALA A 14 -15.90 10.62 20.37
C ALA A 14 -14.79 9.73 20.93
N LEU A 15 -15.12 8.49 21.33
CA LEU A 15 -14.15 7.52 21.83
C LEU A 15 -13.16 7.09 20.74
N LEU A 16 -13.65 6.73 19.55
CA LEU A 16 -12.80 6.38 18.41
C LEU A 16 -11.90 7.56 18.00
N SER A 17 -12.45 8.78 17.99
CA SER A 17 -11.68 10.00 17.71
C SER A 17 -10.63 10.27 18.77
N ALA A 18 -10.93 10.02 20.06
CA ALA A 18 -9.96 10.16 21.13
C ALA A 18 -8.82 9.14 21.04
N MET A 19 -9.11 7.90 20.65
CA MET A 19 -8.11 6.86 20.42
C MET A 19 -7.17 7.21 19.26
N MET A 20 -7.71 7.68 18.14
CA MET A 20 -6.90 8.17 17.01
C MET A 20 -6.12 9.43 17.40
N GLY A 21 -6.78 10.38 18.06
CA GLY A 21 -6.19 11.64 18.53
C GLY A 21 -5.08 11.43 19.55
N TYR A 22 -5.11 10.36 20.34
CA TYR A 22 -4.05 10.01 21.28
C TYR A 22 -2.71 9.77 20.56
N TYR A 23 -2.70 9.01 19.47
CA TYR A 23 -1.47 8.74 18.72
C TYR A 23 -0.96 9.98 17.99
N LEU A 24 -1.84 10.80 17.43
CA LEU A 24 -1.46 12.10 16.84
C LEU A 24 -0.91 13.06 17.90
N TRP A 25 -1.47 13.02 19.12
CA TRP A 25 -0.94 13.78 20.25
C TRP A 25 0.46 13.29 20.65
N LEU A 26 0.74 11.98 20.64
CA LEU A 26 2.09 11.45 20.87
C LEU A 26 3.10 12.02 19.86
N VAL A 27 2.73 12.12 18.58
CA VAL A 27 3.56 12.76 17.53
C VAL A 27 3.86 14.22 17.90
N SER A 28 2.82 15.00 18.23
CA SER A 28 2.97 16.41 18.61
C SER A 28 3.86 16.63 19.85
N LYS A 29 3.99 15.60 20.70
CA LYS A 29 4.82 15.62 21.91
C LYS A 29 6.18 14.97 21.72
N GLY A 30 6.54 14.56 20.50
CA GLY A 30 7.79 13.86 20.20
C GLY A 30 7.96 12.55 20.99
N ARG A 31 6.84 11.92 21.36
CA ARG A 31 6.83 10.68 22.13
C ARG A 31 7.08 9.48 21.19
N PRO A 32 7.68 8.40 21.70
CA PRO A 32 7.90 7.21 20.90
C PRO A 32 6.58 6.61 20.45
N LEU A 33 6.53 6.22 19.17
CA LEU A 33 5.41 5.49 18.58
C LEU A 33 5.69 3.98 18.56
N PRO A 34 4.66 3.14 18.41
CA PRO A 34 4.83 1.72 18.14
C PRO A 34 5.74 1.49 16.92
N LYS A 35 6.58 0.45 17.00
CA LYS A 35 7.44 0.06 15.88
C LYS A 35 6.66 -0.83 14.92
N ILE A 36 6.73 -0.52 13.64
CA ILE A 36 6.23 -1.41 12.59
C ILE A 36 7.19 -2.60 12.50
N ARG A 37 6.63 -3.82 12.44
CA ARG A 37 7.44 -5.04 12.28
C ARG A 37 8.17 -5.03 10.94
N ARG A 38 9.18 -5.88 10.83
CA ARG A 38 9.80 -6.18 9.54
C ARG A 38 8.76 -6.79 8.58
N ILE A 39 8.81 -6.36 7.32
CA ILE A 39 7.89 -6.80 6.25
C ILE A 39 8.75 -7.46 5.17
N PRO A 40 8.67 -8.80 5.00
CA PRO A 40 9.53 -9.53 4.07
C PRO A 40 9.49 -9.00 2.63
N ALA A 41 8.32 -8.56 2.16
CA ALA A 41 8.18 -8.00 0.82
C ALA A 41 8.95 -6.68 0.62
N VAL A 42 9.16 -5.88 1.67
CA VAL A 42 9.97 -4.66 1.59
C VAL A 42 11.46 -5.00 1.47
N GLU A 43 11.92 -6.00 2.20
CA GLU A 43 13.32 -6.48 2.15
C GLU A 43 13.63 -7.15 0.80
N ALA A 44 12.66 -7.88 0.26
CA ALA A 44 12.77 -8.48 -1.06
C ALA A 44 12.91 -7.44 -2.19
N ILE A 45 12.44 -6.19 -2.00
CA ILE A 45 12.68 -5.10 -2.97
C ILE A 45 14.17 -4.78 -3.03
N GLU A 46 14.85 -4.65 -1.88
CA GLU A 46 16.29 -4.39 -1.83
C GLU A 46 17.09 -5.53 -2.45
N GLU A 47 16.78 -6.77 -2.08
CA GLU A 47 17.40 -7.97 -2.68
C GLU A 47 17.17 -8.03 -4.20
N GLY A 48 15.93 -7.80 -4.64
CA GLY A 48 15.57 -7.83 -6.06
C GLY A 48 16.27 -6.76 -6.88
N ILE A 49 16.49 -5.56 -6.32
CA ILE A 49 17.26 -4.49 -6.98
C ILE A 49 18.74 -4.86 -7.06
N GLY A 50 19.31 -5.46 -6.01
CA GLY A 50 20.68 -6.01 -6.05
C GLY A 50 20.84 -7.01 -7.19
N ARG A 51 19.89 -7.94 -7.32
CA ARG A 51 19.85 -8.90 -8.43
C ARG A 51 19.71 -8.23 -9.80
N CYS A 52 18.90 -7.18 -9.93
CA CYS A 52 18.82 -6.39 -11.16
C CYS A 52 20.18 -5.83 -11.57
N ALA A 53 20.92 -5.26 -10.61
CA ALA A 53 22.27 -4.72 -10.85
C ALA A 53 23.26 -5.82 -11.26
N GLU A 54 23.27 -6.96 -10.57
CA GLU A 54 24.14 -8.10 -10.89
C GLU A 54 23.87 -8.69 -12.28
N MET A 55 22.59 -8.76 -12.68
CA MET A 55 22.19 -9.32 -13.98
C MET A 55 22.25 -8.31 -15.13
N GLY A 56 22.46 -7.02 -14.85
CA GLY A 56 22.34 -5.95 -15.84
C GLY A 56 20.93 -5.85 -16.45
N ARG A 57 19.90 -6.20 -15.68
CA ARG A 57 18.49 -6.25 -16.13
C ARG A 57 17.66 -5.18 -15.39
N PRO A 58 16.73 -4.50 -16.08
CA PRO A 58 15.90 -3.49 -15.46
C PRO A 58 14.87 -4.09 -14.49
N MET A 59 14.19 -3.23 -13.75
CA MET A 59 13.01 -3.61 -12.97
C MET A 59 11.74 -2.94 -13.52
N HIS A 60 10.60 -3.46 -13.11
CA HIS A 60 9.28 -2.90 -13.41
C HIS A 60 8.50 -2.58 -12.13
N TYR A 61 7.79 -1.45 -12.15
CA TYR A 61 6.88 -1.02 -11.08
C TYR A 61 5.47 -0.69 -11.61
N ALA A 62 4.42 -1.09 -10.88
CA ALA A 62 3.05 -0.66 -11.15
C ALA A 62 2.30 -0.31 -9.84
N PRO A 63 1.71 0.90 -9.70
CA PRO A 63 1.08 1.37 -8.47
C PRO A 63 -0.40 0.96 -8.30
N GLY A 64 -0.93 0.03 -9.11
CA GLY A 64 -2.34 -0.38 -9.08
C GLY A 64 -3.09 -0.11 -10.39
N ASP A 65 -4.34 -0.61 -10.46
CA ASP A 65 -5.34 -0.29 -11.49
C ASP A 65 -6.02 1.07 -11.23
N PHE A 66 -5.91 1.59 -10.01
CA PHE A 66 -6.47 2.87 -9.58
C PHE A 66 -5.34 3.87 -9.29
N GLY A 67 -5.67 5.16 -9.40
CA GLY A 67 -4.72 6.24 -9.13
C GLY A 67 -5.32 7.45 -8.44
N GLN A 68 -6.57 7.36 -7.98
CA GLN A 68 -7.20 8.41 -7.19
C GLN A 68 -6.55 8.48 -5.82
N ILE A 69 -6.05 9.66 -5.45
CA ILE A 69 -5.49 9.91 -4.11
C ILE A 69 -6.56 10.28 -3.08
N SER A 70 -7.82 10.36 -3.50
CA SER A 70 -8.98 10.66 -2.66
C SER A 70 -9.95 9.48 -2.59
N GLY A 71 -10.86 9.53 -1.62
CA GLY A 71 -11.87 8.48 -1.40
C GLY A 71 -11.29 7.22 -0.77
N GLU A 72 -12.01 6.11 -0.91
CA GLU A 72 -11.72 4.81 -0.28
C GLU A 72 -10.30 4.28 -0.61
N TRP A 73 -9.83 4.51 -1.84
CA TRP A 73 -8.56 3.98 -2.33
C TRP A 73 -7.36 4.88 -2.06
N GLY A 74 -7.59 6.14 -1.64
CA GLY A 74 -6.54 7.14 -1.44
C GLY A 74 -5.38 6.67 -0.55
N PRO A 75 -5.63 6.12 0.65
CA PRO A 75 -4.56 5.64 1.53
C PRO A 75 -3.69 4.53 0.90
N ALA A 76 -4.32 3.65 0.12
CA ALA A 76 -3.62 2.56 -0.57
C ALA A 76 -2.75 3.09 -1.72
N VAL A 77 -3.24 4.05 -2.49
CA VAL A 77 -2.47 4.71 -3.56
C VAL A 77 -1.30 5.50 -2.97
N VAL A 78 -1.50 6.26 -1.90
CA VAL A 78 -0.41 6.98 -1.20
C VAL A 78 0.65 6.00 -0.70
N SER A 79 0.24 4.89 -0.09
CA SER A 79 1.16 3.86 0.40
C SER A 79 1.95 3.21 -0.74
N ALA A 80 1.30 2.91 -1.87
CA ALA A 80 1.96 2.43 -3.08
C ALA A 80 2.96 3.45 -3.65
N LEU A 81 2.67 4.75 -3.58
CA LEU A 81 3.58 5.81 -4.01
C LEU A 81 4.77 5.99 -3.07
N ASN A 82 4.60 5.75 -1.76
CA ASN A 82 5.73 5.72 -0.82
C ASN A 82 6.67 4.53 -1.10
N ILE A 83 6.10 3.35 -1.35
CA ILE A 83 6.88 2.16 -1.75
C ILE A 83 7.57 2.41 -3.09
N TYR A 84 6.91 3.09 -4.03
CA TYR A 84 7.50 3.51 -5.30
C TYR A 84 8.71 4.44 -5.09
N LYS A 85 8.57 5.49 -4.26
CA LYS A 85 9.67 6.40 -3.93
C LYS A 85 10.85 5.63 -3.33
N TYR A 86 10.60 4.77 -2.35
CA TYR A 86 11.63 3.92 -1.73
C TYR A 86 12.35 3.04 -2.75
N THR A 87 11.58 2.38 -3.62
CA THR A 87 12.08 1.52 -4.70
C THR A 87 12.97 2.30 -5.66
N LEU A 88 12.55 3.50 -6.08
CA LEU A 88 13.31 4.36 -6.98
C LEU A 88 14.63 4.83 -6.37
N LYS A 89 14.65 5.17 -5.08
CA LYS A 89 15.89 5.58 -4.39
C LYS A 89 16.91 4.44 -4.38
N LEU A 90 16.45 3.23 -4.04
CA LEU A 90 17.30 2.03 -4.12
C LEU A 90 17.78 1.77 -5.56
N ALA A 91 16.87 1.84 -6.54
CA ALA A 91 17.22 1.62 -7.93
C ALA A 91 18.24 2.67 -8.45
N ALA A 92 18.09 3.94 -8.08
CA ALA A 92 19.03 5.01 -8.42
C ALA A 92 20.41 4.76 -7.80
N LYS A 93 20.46 4.38 -6.52
CA LYS A 93 21.70 4.02 -5.82
C LYS A 93 22.46 2.91 -6.55
N HIS A 94 21.74 1.90 -7.03
CA HIS A 94 22.28 0.74 -7.76
C HIS A 94 22.31 0.91 -9.30
N GLU A 95 21.94 2.08 -9.82
CA GLU A 95 21.90 2.39 -11.26
C GLU A 95 21.04 1.44 -12.09
N VAL A 96 19.99 0.88 -11.47
CA VAL A 96 19.04 -0.03 -12.10
C VAL A 96 17.96 0.78 -12.84
N PRO A 97 17.75 0.57 -14.15
CA PRO A 97 16.66 1.21 -14.87
C PRO A 97 15.29 0.71 -14.38
N VAL A 98 14.36 1.64 -14.16
CA VAL A 98 12.99 1.34 -13.68
C VAL A 98 11.98 1.71 -14.77
N TYR A 99 11.17 0.74 -15.21
CA TYR A 99 10.01 0.98 -16.05
C TYR A 99 8.73 1.02 -15.22
N THR A 100 7.98 2.12 -15.29
CA THR A 100 6.79 2.31 -14.46
C THR A 100 5.54 2.33 -15.31
N SER A 101 4.66 1.33 -15.15
CA SER A 101 3.39 1.27 -15.89
C SER A 101 2.28 1.93 -15.07
N LEU A 102 1.72 3.04 -15.58
CA LEU A 102 0.67 3.81 -14.92
C LEU A 102 -0.74 3.34 -15.26
N PRO A 103 -1.67 3.33 -14.28
CA PRO A 103 -3.08 3.02 -14.53
C PRO A 103 -3.72 4.06 -15.43
N GLY A 104 -4.90 3.72 -15.96
CA GLY A 104 -5.75 4.60 -16.78
C GLY A 104 -6.34 5.82 -16.07
N VAL A 105 -5.73 6.29 -14.98
CA VAL A 105 -6.17 7.42 -14.16
C VAL A 105 -5.15 8.54 -14.32
N ALA A 106 -5.54 9.63 -14.98
CA ALA A 106 -4.61 10.71 -15.32
C ALA A 106 -4.05 11.47 -14.09
N GLU A 107 -4.79 11.49 -12.97
CA GLU A 107 -4.41 12.17 -11.73
C GLU A 107 -3.05 11.70 -11.17
N ILE A 108 -2.72 10.42 -11.34
CA ILE A 108 -1.47 9.84 -10.79
C ILE A 108 -0.23 10.17 -11.62
N ILE A 109 -0.39 10.57 -12.89
CA ILE A 109 0.73 10.83 -13.82
C ILE A 109 1.69 11.89 -13.26
N PRO A 110 1.24 13.12 -12.94
CA PRO A 110 2.15 14.15 -12.43
C PRO A 110 2.74 13.79 -11.07
N LEU A 111 2.01 13.04 -10.23
CA LEU A 111 2.51 12.56 -8.93
C LEU A 111 3.67 11.58 -9.11
N VAL A 112 3.51 10.58 -9.97
CA VAL A 112 4.57 9.60 -10.25
C VAL A 112 5.78 10.25 -10.90
N GLN A 113 5.58 11.17 -11.85
CA GLN A 113 6.67 11.93 -12.46
C GLN A 113 7.41 12.79 -11.44
N GLY A 114 6.67 13.49 -10.56
CA GLY A 114 7.25 14.29 -9.48
C GLY A 114 8.04 13.47 -8.48
N ILE A 115 7.47 12.35 -8.01
CA ILE A 115 8.14 11.42 -7.08
C ILE A 115 9.39 10.82 -7.70
N ALA A 116 9.32 10.40 -8.96
CA ALA A 116 10.48 9.85 -9.67
C ALA A 116 11.60 10.89 -9.77
N ARG A 117 11.29 12.08 -10.28
CA ARG A 117 12.26 13.17 -10.41
C ARG A 117 12.91 13.52 -9.07
N GLU A 118 12.12 13.57 -7.99
CA GLU A 118 12.62 13.84 -6.65
C GLU A 118 13.50 12.70 -6.12
N ALA A 119 13.09 11.44 -6.28
CA ALA A 119 13.84 10.29 -5.79
C ALA A 119 15.25 10.22 -6.41
N TYR A 120 15.35 10.39 -7.73
CA TYR A 120 16.65 10.45 -8.41
C TYR A 120 17.49 11.66 -7.99
N ARG A 121 16.84 12.82 -7.73
CA ARG A 121 17.52 14.02 -7.24
C ARG A 121 18.06 13.85 -5.81
N GLU A 122 17.27 13.27 -4.91
CA GLU A 122 17.68 12.98 -3.52
C GLU A 122 18.89 12.05 -3.46
N GLU A 123 19.00 11.10 -4.40
CA GLU A 123 20.15 10.20 -4.52
C GLU A 123 21.32 10.79 -5.32
N GLY A 124 21.23 12.07 -5.73
CA GLY A 124 22.31 12.77 -6.44
C GLY A 124 22.54 12.32 -7.88
N LYS A 125 21.56 11.62 -8.49
CA LYS A 125 21.64 11.06 -9.86
C LYS A 125 20.47 11.51 -10.75
N PRO A 126 20.21 12.82 -10.89
CA PRO A 126 19.09 13.32 -11.69
C PRO A 126 19.15 12.93 -13.18
N GLU A 127 20.34 12.64 -13.71
CA GLU A 127 20.58 12.19 -15.08
C GLU A 127 20.05 10.77 -15.37
N LEU A 128 19.82 9.96 -14.33
CA LEU A 128 19.19 8.64 -14.48
C LEU A 128 17.66 8.73 -14.62
N TYR A 129 17.05 9.86 -14.26
CA TYR A 129 15.62 10.07 -14.45
C TYR A 129 15.31 10.16 -15.95
N LYS A 130 14.46 9.24 -16.41
CA LYS A 130 13.97 9.13 -17.78
C LYS A 130 12.46 9.18 -17.77
N GLU A 131 11.90 10.29 -18.26
CA GLU A 131 10.45 10.46 -18.33
C GLU A 131 9.81 9.43 -19.28
N GLU A 132 10.55 9.03 -20.32
CA GLU A 132 10.16 7.99 -21.27
C GLU A 132 9.98 6.59 -20.63
N ASN A 133 10.52 6.38 -19.43
CA ASN A 133 10.31 5.12 -18.69
C ASN A 133 9.02 5.11 -17.86
N ILE A 134 8.28 6.23 -17.82
CA ILE A 134 6.97 6.35 -17.18
C ILE A 134 5.90 6.19 -18.24
N LEU A 135 5.25 5.03 -18.25
CA LEU A 135 4.48 4.52 -19.37
C LEU A 135 2.98 4.58 -19.06
N TYR A 136 2.26 5.45 -19.75
CA TYR A 136 0.80 5.52 -19.69
C TYR A 136 0.18 4.88 -20.94
N TYR A 137 -0.65 3.88 -20.73
CA TYR A 137 -1.27 3.09 -21.81
C TYR A 137 -2.77 3.34 -21.98
N GLY A 138 -3.34 4.25 -21.20
CA GLY A 138 -4.79 4.42 -21.11
C GLY A 138 -5.49 3.27 -20.39
N PRO A 139 -6.79 3.42 -20.09
CA PRO A 139 -7.54 2.50 -19.22
C PRO A 139 -7.73 1.10 -19.82
N SER A 140 -7.90 0.98 -21.14
CA SER A 140 -8.22 -0.29 -21.79
C SER A 140 -7.01 -1.18 -22.05
N ALA A 141 -5.84 -0.59 -22.33
CA ALA A 141 -4.64 -1.36 -22.68
C ALA A 141 -3.73 -1.65 -21.48
N TYR A 142 -3.97 -1.04 -20.32
CA TYR A 142 -3.05 -1.04 -19.17
C TYR A 142 -2.51 -2.43 -18.80
N LYS A 143 -3.38 -3.42 -18.62
CA LYS A 143 -2.98 -4.77 -18.17
C LYS A 143 -2.12 -5.51 -19.21
N ILE A 144 -2.54 -5.49 -20.48
CA ILE A 144 -1.81 -6.14 -21.57
C ILE A 144 -0.49 -5.43 -21.84
N ALA A 145 -0.51 -4.10 -21.82
CA ALA A 145 0.69 -3.29 -22.05
C ALA A 145 1.75 -3.53 -20.97
N ARG A 146 1.35 -3.69 -19.70
CA ARG A 146 2.24 -4.08 -18.59
C ARG A 146 2.96 -5.39 -18.86
N CYS A 147 2.24 -6.42 -19.33
CA CYS A 147 2.85 -7.69 -19.73
C CYS A 147 3.91 -7.49 -20.83
N GLY A 148 3.57 -6.67 -21.83
CA GLY A 148 4.51 -6.30 -22.89
C GLY A 148 5.75 -5.56 -22.37
N THR A 149 5.60 -4.65 -21.40
CA THR A 149 6.71 -3.92 -20.78
C THR A 149 7.63 -4.86 -20.01
N VAL A 150 7.08 -5.79 -19.24
CA VAL A 150 7.84 -6.81 -18.51
C VAL A 150 8.63 -7.69 -19.48
N LEU A 151 7.99 -8.19 -20.55
CA LEU A 151 8.63 -9.07 -21.55
C LEU A 151 9.70 -8.37 -22.36
N ARG A 152 9.36 -7.25 -23.01
CA ARG A 152 10.24 -6.57 -23.96
C ARG A 152 11.53 -6.08 -23.30
N ASN A 153 11.44 -5.66 -22.04
CA ASN A 153 12.60 -5.16 -21.30
C ASN A 153 13.32 -6.26 -20.50
N ASN A 154 12.87 -7.52 -20.59
CA ASN A 154 13.47 -8.66 -19.88
C ASN A 154 13.77 -8.35 -18.40
N VAL A 155 12.79 -7.82 -17.66
CA VAL A 155 12.99 -7.33 -16.28
C VAL A 155 13.41 -8.45 -15.33
N ALA A 156 14.25 -8.16 -14.33
CA ALA A 156 14.65 -9.14 -13.30
C ALA A 156 13.86 -9.01 -11.98
N LEU A 157 13.19 -7.89 -11.77
CA LEU A 157 12.30 -7.63 -10.66
C LEU A 157 11.01 -6.97 -11.16
N ASN A 158 9.87 -7.44 -10.67
CA ASN A 158 8.55 -6.90 -10.96
C ASN A 158 7.81 -6.62 -9.65
N VAL A 159 7.66 -5.34 -9.32
CA VAL A 159 6.97 -4.88 -8.10
C VAL A 159 5.62 -4.29 -8.48
N GLN A 160 4.55 -4.83 -7.89
CA GLN A 160 3.18 -4.38 -8.16
C GLN A 160 2.42 -4.24 -6.86
N VAL A 161 2.42 -3.03 -6.31
CA VAL A 161 1.80 -2.73 -5.03
C VAL A 161 0.81 -1.59 -5.21
N GLY A 162 -0.42 -1.79 -4.77
CA GLY A 162 -1.48 -0.79 -4.87
C GLY A 162 -2.87 -1.42 -4.99
N VAL A 163 -3.82 -0.70 -5.54
CA VAL A 163 -5.20 -1.18 -5.63
C VAL A 163 -5.38 -1.93 -6.95
N PHE A 164 -5.57 -3.24 -6.92
CA PHE A 164 -5.74 -4.07 -8.11
C PHE A 164 -7.12 -4.76 -8.10
N TYR A 165 -7.74 -4.90 -9.27
CA TYR A 165 -8.97 -5.69 -9.40
C TYR A 165 -8.70 -7.17 -9.53
N THR A 166 -7.80 -7.51 -10.45
CA THR A 166 -7.30 -8.84 -10.74
C THR A 166 -5.96 -8.66 -11.40
N GLU A 167 -4.92 -9.29 -10.87
CA GLU A 167 -3.60 -9.27 -11.49
C GLU A 167 -2.91 -10.62 -11.33
N ILE A 168 -2.62 -11.24 -12.46
CA ILE A 168 -1.97 -12.56 -12.57
C ILE A 168 -1.04 -12.55 -13.78
N GLN A 169 -1.47 -11.93 -14.88
CA GLN A 169 -0.85 -12.04 -16.19
C GLN A 169 0.57 -11.49 -16.18
N SER A 170 0.77 -10.28 -15.67
CA SER A 170 2.08 -9.66 -15.68
C SER A 170 3.05 -10.32 -14.70
N HIS A 171 2.55 -10.87 -13.60
CA HIS A 171 3.34 -11.71 -12.70
C HIS A 171 3.73 -13.05 -13.34
N ALA A 172 2.81 -13.74 -14.00
CA ALA A 172 3.09 -14.99 -14.69
C ALA A 172 4.16 -14.78 -15.79
N VAL A 173 4.01 -13.69 -16.55
CA VAL A 173 4.94 -13.28 -17.58
C VAL A 173 6.33 -12.95 -17.00
N ALA A 174 6.39 -12.20 -15.89
CA ALA A 174 7.64 -11.91 -15.19
C ALA A 174 8.32 -13.21 -14.70
N ARG A 175 7.54 -14.17 -14.19
CA ARG A 175 8.06 -15.48 -13.76
C ARG A 175 8.63 -16.29 -14.91
N GLN A 176 8.02 -16.24 -16.09
CA GLN A 176 8.52 -16.95 -17.29
C GLN A 176 9.91 -16.48 -17.72
N ILE A 177 10.24 -15.20 -17.51
CA ILE A 177 11.58 -14.64 -17.79
C ILE A 177 12.50 -14.70 -16.56
N GLY A 178 12.11 -15.40 -15.51
CA GLY A 178 12.90 -15.62 -14.30
C GLY A 178 13.02 -14.41 -13.37
N ALA A 179 12.10 -13.45 -13.46
CA ALA A 179 12.05 -12.29 -12.57
C ALA A 179 11.46 -12.65 -11.20
N ILE A 180 11.86 -11.91 -10.16
CA ILE A 180 11.22 -11.95 -8.84
C ILE A 180 9.91 -11.14 -8.92
N ASN A 181 8.82 -11.71 -8.41
CA ASN A 181 7.55 -11.03 -8.27
C ASN A 181 7.31 -10.60 -6.83
N ILE A 182 7.09 -9.29 -6.64
CA ILE A 182 6.63 -8.72 -5.38
C ILE A 182 5.27 -8.07 -5.63
N GLY A 183 4.25 -8.52 -4.91
CA GLY A 183 2.87 -8.04 -5.06
C GLY A 183 2.32 -7.43 -3.79
N GLY A 184 1.27 -6.64 -3.92
CA GLY A 184 0.48 -6.17 -2.80
C GLY A 184 -0.80 -5.49 -3.22
N THR A 185 -1.91 -5.81 -2.53
CA THR A 185 -3.14 -5.05 -2.72
C THR A 185 -4.01 -4.98 -1.47
N THR A 186 -4.67 -3.84 -1.26
CA THR A 186 -5.66 -3.66 -0.19
C THR A 186 -6.99 -4.33 -0.50
N ARG A 187 -7.23 -4.76 -1.75
CA ARG A 187 -8.47 -5.43 -2.14
C ARG A 187 -8.40 -6.93 -1.84
N TRP A 188 -9.05 -7.34 -0.75
CA TRP A 188 -9.11 -8.75 -0.36
C TRP A 188 -9.64 -9.66 -1.47
N THR A 189 -10.60 -9.17 -2.28
CA THR A 189 -11.15 -9.91 -3.42
C THR A 189 -10.16 -10.13 -4.55
N ALA A 190 -9.09 -9.34 -4.65
CA ALA A 190 -8.07 -9.45 -5.70
C ALA A 190 -6.79 -10.15 -5.23
N MET A 191 -6.65 -10.35 -3.91
CA MET A 191 -5.44 -10.86 -3.26
C MET A 191 -5.00 -12.22 -3.81
N TYR A 192 -5.96 -13.10 -4.14
CA TYR A 192 -5.68 -14.47 -4.57
C TYR A 192 -4.71 -14.52 -5.77
N GLY A 193 -4.84 -13.60 -6.73
CA GLY A 193 -4.00 -13.59 -7.93
C GLY A 193 -2.53 -13.34 -7.61
N GLN A 194 -2.28 -12.35 -6.73
CA GLN A 194 -0.93 -12.01 -6.29
C GLN A 194 -0.38 -13.07 -5.33
N ALA A 195 -1.20 -13.61 -4.43
CA ALA A 195 -0.77 -14.67 -3.51
C ALA A 195 -0.29 -15.95 -4.24
N ILE A 196 -0.84 -16.26 -5.41
CA ILE A 196 -0.45 -17.45 -6.20
C ILE A 196 0.77 -17.18 -7.08
N THR A 197 0.96 -15.95 -7.55
CA THR A 197 1.96 -15.63 -8.59
C THR A 197 3.20 -14.89 -8.09
N CYS A 198 3.15 -14.31 -6.89
CA CYS A 198 4.24 -13.58 -6.30
C CYS A 198 5.12 -14.46 -5.42
N ASP A 199 6.41 -14.17 -5.42
CA ASP A 199 7.37 -14.80 -4.49
C ASP A 199 7.26 -14.13 -3.11
N TYR A 200 6.93 -12.84 -3.07
CA TYR A 200 6.60 -12.09 -1.85
C TYR A 200 5.31 -11.29 -2.04
N VAL A 201 4.42 -11.31 -1.04
CA VAL A 201 3.12 -10.62 -1.11
C VAL A 201 2.86 -9.80 0.15
N LEU A 202 2.40 -8.57 -0.04
CA LEU A 202 1.82 -7.71 0.99
C LEU A 202 0.32 -7.99 1.07
N ILE A 203 -0.12 -8.52 2.21
CA ILE A 203 -1.52 -8.91 2.38
C ILE A 203 -2.35 -7.73 2.88
N CYS A 204 -3.28 -7.25 2.05
CA CYS A 204 -4.29 -6.27 2.39
C CYS A 204 -3.68 -5.00 3.02
N GLU A 205 -3.97 -4.76 4.29
CA GLU A 205 -3.49 -3.61 5.06
C GLU A 205 -1.97 -3.63 5.27
N GLU A 206 -1.29 -4.76 5.03
CA GLU A 206 0.18 -4.78 5.00
C GLU A 206 0.76 -3.84 3.93
N VAL A 207 -0.01 -3.50 2.89
CA VAL A 207 0.34 -2.43 1.93
C VAL A 207 0.46 -1.08 2.64
N LEU A 208 -0.48 -0.77 3.54
CA LEU A 208 -0.48 0.48 4.32
C LEU A 208 0.67 0.49 5.33
N ALA A 209 0.91 -0.64 5.98
CA ALA A 209 2.03 -0.81 6.90
C ALA A 209 3.38 -0.67 6.20
N ALA A 210 3.54 -1.29 5.01
CA ALA A 210 4.75 -1.17 4.20
C ALA A 210 4.98 0.27 3.72
N GLY A 211 3.94 0.92 3.20
CA GLY A 211 4.02 2.33 2.78
C GLY A 211 4.35 3.29 3.91
N THR A 212 3.89 2.99 5.12
CA THR A 212 4.23 3.76 6.33
C THR A 212 5.66 3.48 6.81
N LEU A 213 6.07 2.21 6.79
CA LEU A 213 7.43 1.80 7.20
C LEU A 213 8.49 2.49 6.34
N VAL A 214 8.31 2.52 5.02
CA VAL A 214 9.31 3.10 4.10
C VAL A 214 9.22 4.61 3.98
N SER A 215 8.10 5.24 4.35
CA SER A 215 8.01 6.71 4.37
C SER A 215 8.77 7.30 5.56
N GLY A 216 8.83 6.58 6.68
CA GLY A 216 9.38 7.08 7.93
C GLY A 216 8.56 8.22 8.55
N ASP A 217 7.33 8.47 8.05
CA ASP A 217 6.49 9.58 8.50
C ASP A 217 5.84 9.25 9.87
N PRO A 218 6.10 10.04 10.92
CA PRO A 218 5.52 9.80 12.24
C PRO A 218 3.99 9.95 12.26
N GLY A 219 3.42 10.81 11.39
CA GLY A 219 1.98 11.01 11.28
C GLY A 219 1.28 9.78 10.71
N MET A 220 1.81 9.20 9.63
CA MET A 220 1.33 7.94 9.07
C MET A 220 1.46 6.80 10.08
N THR A 221 2.58 6.74 10.81
CA THR A 221 2.79 5.72 11.87
C THR A 221 1.76 5.85 12.99
N ALA A 222 1.45 7.08 13.40
CA ALA A 222 0.44 7.34 14.41
C ALA A 222 -0.98 6.98 13.93
N SER A 223 -1.32 7.32 12.69
CA SER A 223 -2.60 6.97 12.08
C SER A 223 -2.78 5.45 11.99
N LEU A 224 -1.76 4.72 11.53
CA LEU A 224 -1.79 3.26 11.45
C LEU A 224 -1.95 2.62 12.84
N ALA A 225 -1.21 3.10 13.84
CA ALA A 225 -1.33 2.62 15.20
C ALA A 225 -2.73 2.91 15.79
N GLY A 226 -3.27 4.10 15.57
CA GLY A 226 -4.61 4.46 16.01
C GLY A 226 -5.69 3.60 15.36
N GLU A 227 -5.57 3.32 14.06
CA GLU A 227 -6.45 2.43 13.33
C GLU A 227 -6.43 1.00 13.89
N ASP A 228 -5.24 0.45 14.15
CA ASP A 228 -5.11 -0.90 14.72
C ASP A 228 -5.72 -1.00 16.13
N VAL A 229 -5.53 0.01 16.99
CA VAL A 229 -6.15 0.02 18.32
C VAL A 229 -7.67 0.13 18.23
N VAL A 230 -8.19 1.00 17.35
CA VAL A 230 -9.64 1.10 17.10
C VAL A 230 -10.19 -0.24 16.60
N LYS A 231 -9.52 -0.88 15.66
CA LYS A 231 -9.91 -2.17 15.10
C LYS A 231 -9.96 -3.26 16.17
N MET A 232 -8.91 -3.36 17.00
CA MET A 232 -8.86 -4.32 18.10
C MET A 232 -9.93 -4.06 19.17
N PHE A 233 -10.21 -2.79 19.47
CA PHE A 233 -11.30 -2.41 20.36
C PHE A 233 -12.66 -2.83 19.81
N LEU A 234 -12.94 -2.58 18.53
CA LEU A 234 -14.20 -2.97 17.88
C LEU A 234 -14.36 -4.50 17.80
N ILE A 235 -13.29 -5.23 17.51
CA ILE A 235 -13.29 -6.70 17.53
C ILE A 235 -13.61 -7.22 18.94
N ALA A 236 -12.97 -6.67 19.98
CA ALA A 236 -13.24 -7.06 21.36
C ALA A 236 -14.69 -6.73 21.77
N LEU A 237 -15.18 -5.55 21.42
CA LEU A 237 -16.56 -5.12 21.68
C LEU A 237 -17.57 -6.05 20.99
N GLY A 238 -17.31 -6.42 19.73
CA GLY A 238 -18.12 -7.38 18.98
C GLY A 238 -18.11 -8.76 19.61
N ALA A 239 -16.95 -9.27 20.03
CA ALA A 239 -16.83 -10.55 20.72
C ALA A 239 -17.62 -10.57 22.04
N ILE A 240 -17.52 -9.50 22.84
CA ILE A 240 -18.31 -9.34 24.07
C ILE A 240 -19.81 -9.33 23.75
N GLY A 241 -20.22 -8.59 22.71
CA GLY A 241 -21.61 -8.56 22.24
C GLY A 241 -22.15 -9.94 21.87
N ILE A 242 -21.36 -10.74 21.14
CA ILE A 242 -21.71 -12.12 20.78
C ILE A 242 -21.90 -12.98 22.04
N VAL A 243 -20.95 -12.94 22.98
CA VAL A 243 -21.04 -13.72 24.23
C VAL A 243 -22.27 -13.34 25.06
N LEU A 244 -22.51 -12.04 25.27
CA LEU A 244 -23.68 -11.56 26.01
C LEU A 244 -25.00 -11.94 25.34
N GLY A 245 -25.04 -11.95 24.01
CA GLY A 245 -26.19 -12.38 23.23
C GLY A 245 -26.49 -13.87 23.41
N LEU A 246 -25.45 -14.71 23.38
CA LEU A 246 -25.57 -16.15 23.62
C LEU A 246 -26.04 -16.47 25.05
N LEU A 247 -25.66 -15.64 26.04
CA LEU A 247 -26.10 -15.77 27.43
C LEU A 247 -27.52 -15.23 27.69
N GLY A 248 -28.20 -14.72 26.66
CA GLY A 248 -29.56 -14.19 26.79
C GLY A 248 -29.67 -12.93 27.65
N ASN A 249 -28.59 -12.13 27.74
CA ASN A 249 -28.56 -10.98 28.63
C ASN A 249 -29.59 -9.90 28.19
N PRO A 250 -30.60 -9.57 29.00
CA PRO A 250 -31.65 -8.62 28.62
C PRO A 250 -31.13 -7.19 28.43
N ALA A 251 -30.00 -6.83 29.04
CA ALA A 251 -29.37 -5.51 28.86
C ALA A 251 -28.86 -5.30 27.42
N LEU A 252 -28.39 -6.36 26.75
CA LEU A 252 -27.97 -6.28 25.35
C LEU A 252 -29.16 -6.05 24.43
N ASN A 253 -30.28 -6.72 24.68
CA ASN A 253 -31.52 -6.53 23.92
C ASN A 253 -32.09 -5.12 24.10
N SER A 254 -31.94 -4.54 25.29
CA SER A 254 -32.31 -3.14 25.54
C SER A 254 -31.38 -2.19 24.78
N LEU A 255 -30.07 -2.44 24.77
CA LEU A 255 -29.09 -1.60 24.09
C LEU A 255 -29.24 -1.63 22.56
N LEU A 256 -29.55 -2.78 21.96
CA LEU A 256 -29.75 -2.95 20.51
C LEU A 256 -31.08 -2.38 20.00
N ARG A 257 -32.04 -2.12 20.89
CA ARG A 257 -33.36 -1.56 20.56
C ARG A 257 -33.44 -0.04 20.78
N MET A 258 -32.42 0.56 21.37
CA MET A 258 -32.28 2.02 21.57
C MET A 258 -31.64 2.68 20.35
#